data_AF-A0A4Y2DIN0-F1
#
_entry.id   AF-A0A4Y2DIN0-F1
#
_cell.length_a   1.000
_cell.length_b   1.000
_cell.length_c   1.000
_cell.angle_alpha   90.00
_cell.angle_beta   90.00
_cell.angle_gamma   90.00
#
_symmetry.space_group_name_H-M   'P 1'
#
loop_
_entity.id
_entity.type
_entity.pdbx_description
1 polymer ?
#
loop_
_entity_poly.entity_id
_entity_poly.type
_entity_poly.pdbx_seq_one_letter_code
_entity_poly.pdbx_strand_id
1 'polypeptide(L)'
;MHPDKNSLRNSIPVSIKSLQTTLGHLSNNGKQIKGTPIEFGLKILQKLCPKIAPRAAQIQPQKTLLEEEKFSQQEIEDILKNIPNGKDPGYDGIDNIIVKVIFNCFTFLLLDFFTKCLELKYFPDPLKIGLVKLFHKTGKDEHSIKSYRPISLRPTL
;
A
#
# COMPACT_ATOMS: atom_id res chain seq x y z
N MET A 1 -42.49 13.32 -30.68
CA MET A 1 -42.03 12.04 -30.10
C MET A 1 -41.21 12.36 -28.87
N HIS A 2 -41.74 12.03 -27.69
CA HIS A 2 -41.14 12.35 -26.39
C HIS A 2 -40.16 11.24 -25.99
N PRO A 3 -38.93 11.54 -25.52
CA PRO A 3 -38.10 10.52 -24.90
C PRO A 3 -38.59 10.26 -23.47
N ASP A 4 -38.80 8.97 -23.21
CA ASP A 4 -39.30 8.38 -21.97
C ASP A 4 -38.32 8.63 -20.81
N LYS A 5 -38.79 9.31 -19.76
CA LYS A 5 -37.99 9.66 -18.57
C LYS A 5 -37.73 8.48 -17.63
N ASN A 6 -38.22 7.27 -17.95
CA ASN A 6 -38.05 6.07 -17.13
C ASN A 6 -36.82 5.20 -17.48
N SER A 7 -36.03 5.57 -18.50
CA SER A 7 -34.82 4.80 -18.87
C SER A 7 -33.55 5.18 -18.08
N LEU A 8 -33.60 6.23 -17.24
CA LEU A 8 -32.43 6.71 -16.46
C LEU A 8 -32.39 6.27 -14.99
N ARG A 9 -33.26 5.35 -14.54
CA ARG A 9 -33.20 4.83 -13.15
C ARG A 9 -32.41 3.55 -12.96
N ASN A 10 -31.91 2.92 -14.03
CA ASN A 10 -31.23 1.62 -13.95
C ASN A 10 -29.74 1.64 -14.35
N SER A 11 -29.05 2.79 -14.24
CA SER A 11 -27.60 2.87 -14.45
C SER A 11 -26.90 3.68 -13.37
N ILE A 12 -27.12 3.28 -12.11
CA ILE A 12 -26.13 3.55 -11.07
C ILE A 12 -25.25 2.30 -11.04
N PRO A 13 -23.92 2.41 -11.28
CA PRO A 13 -23.04 1.26 -11.25
C PRO A 13 -23.24 0.50 -9.94
N VAL A 14 -23.41 -0.81 -10.03
CA VAL A 14 -23.52 -1.75 -8.89
C VAL A 14 -22.43 -1.50 -7.83
N SER A 15 -21.30 -0.92 -8.25
CA SER A 15 -20.20 -0.46 -7.42
C SER A 15 -20.58 0.58 -6.33
N ILE A 16 -21.49 1.54 -6.57
CA ILE A 16 -21.82 2.57 -5.57
C ILE A 16 -22.79 2.04 -4.50
N LYS A 17 -23.73 1.15 -4.85
CA LYS A 17 -24.58 0.47 -3.86
C LYS A 17 -23.78 -0.52 -3.01
N SER A 18 -22.78 -1.19 -3.58
CA SER A 18 -21.82 -1.98 -2.80
C SER A 18 -21.00 -1.09 -1.85
N LEU A 19 -20.55 0.09 -2.28
CA LEU A 19 -19.84 1.02 -1.39
C LEU A 19 -20.73 1.58 -0.28
N GLN A 20 -21.99 1.93 -0.55
CA GLN A 20 -22.91 2.38 0.50
C GLN A 20 -23.30 1.26 1.48
N THR A 21 -23.45 0.02 1.00
CA THR A 21 -23.75 -1.13 1.87
C THR A 21 -22.53 -1.52 2.72
N THR A 22 -21.32 -1.43 2.17
CA THR A 22 -20.07 -1.69 2.91
C THR A 22 -19.70 -0.54 3.87
N LEU A 23 -20.03 0.71 3.53
CA LEU A 23 -19.90 1.85 4.46
C LEU A 23 -20.99 1.87 5.54
N GLY A 24 -22.19 1.35 5.26
CA GLY A 24 -23.27 1.19 6.23
C GLY A 24 -22.94 0.22 7.37
N HIS A 25 -22.12 -0.82 7.09
CA HIS A 25 -21.64 -1.76 8.11
C HIS A 25 -20.44 -1.26 8.92
N LEU A 26 -19.83 -0.13 8.54
CA LEU A 26 -18.82 0.55 9.37
C LEU A 26 -19.43 1.60 10.31
N SER A 27 -20.74 1.82 10.27
CA SER A 27 -21.44 2.62 11.27
C SER A 27 -21.77 1.77 12.50
N ASN A 28 -20.74 1.43 13.27
CA ASN A 28 -20.92 0.96 14.63
C ASN A 28 -20.65 2.14 15.58
N ASN A 29 -21.76 2.69 16.08
CA ASN A 29 -21.90 3.39 17.36
C ASN A 29 -20.87 4.47 17.69
N GLY A 30 -21.20 5.72 17.36
CA GLY A 30 -21.20 6.87 18.29
C GLY A 30 -20.01 7.10 19.24
N LYS A 31 -18.83 6.51 19.02
CA LYS A 31 -17.64 6.73 19.82
C LYS A 31 -16.66 7.52 18.98
N GLN A 32 -16.64 8.82 19.23
CA GLN A 32 -15.51 9.70 18.93
C GLN A 32 -14.23 8.96 19.34
N ILE A 33 -13.44 8.49 18.38
CA ILE A 33 -12.14 7.88 18.65
C ILE A 33 -11.21 9.03 19.03
N LYS A 34 -11.22 9.40 20.31
CA LYS A 34 -10.16 10.19 20.91
C LYS A 34 -8.92 9.31 20.92
N GLY A 35 -7.96 9.66 20.08
CA GLY A 35 -6.64 9.06 20.08
C GLY A 35 -5.66 10.04 19.47
N THR A 36 -4.46 10.10 20.04
CA THR A 36 -3.38 10.92 19.49
C THR A 36 -2.99 10.41 18.10
N PRO A 37 -2.37 11.22 17.23
CA PRO A 37 -1.84 10.76 15.94
C PRO A 37 -0.94 9.52 16.08
N ILE A 38 -0.25 9.40 17.21
CA ILE A 38 0.57 8.24 17.58
C ILE A 38 -0.28 6.97 17.68
N GLU A 39 -1.43 7.00 18.35
CA GLU A 39 -2.32 5.84 18.47
C GLU A 39 -2.91 5.40 17.13
N PHE A 40 -3.16 6.37 16.23
CA PHE A 40 -3.60 6.05 14.88
C PHE A 40 -2.48 5.39 14.06
N GLY A 41 -1.26 5.93 14.16
CA GLY A 41 -0.06 5.33 13.57
C GLY A 41 0.18 3.91 14.08
N LEU A 42 0.08 3.69 15.39
CA LEU A 42 0.23 2.36 16.00
C LEU A 42 -0.84 1.36 15.51
N LYS A 43 -2.09 1.81 15.34
CA LYS A 43 -3.15 0.97 14.76
C LYS A 43 -2.90 0.60 13.31
N ILE A 44 -2.36 1.52 12.52
CA ILE A 44 -1.95 1.25 11.14
C ILE A 44 -0.82 0.21 11.14
N LEU A 45 0.23 0.41 11.95
CA LEU A 45 1.35 -0.51 12.07
C LEU A 45 0.90 -1.93 12.49
N GLN A 46 0.01 -2.03 13.48
CA GLN A 46 -0.56 -3.30 13.92
C GLN A 46 -1.36 -4.00 12.81
N LYS A 47 -2.07 -3.24 11.98
CA LYS A 47 -2.84 -3.76 10.85
C LYS A 47 -1.96 -4.19 9.68
N LEU A 48 -0.84 -3.50 9.45
CA LEU A 48 0.13 -3.83 8.40
C LEU A 48 0.99 -5.04 8.77
N CYS A 49 1.27 -5.25 10.07
CA CYS A 49 2.11 -6.34 10.59
C CYS A 49 1.33 -7.29 11.53
N PRO A 50 0.28 -8.00 11.07
CA PRO A 50 -0.61 -8.75 11.95
C PRO A 50 -0.01 -10.06 12.53
N LYS A 51 1.15 -10.51 12.03
CA LYS A 51 1.78 -11.78 12.41
C LYS A 51 3.20 -11.59 12.92
N ILE A 52 3.34 -11.17 14.17
CA ILE A 52 4.52 -11.50 14.96
C ILE A 52 4.14 -12.74 15.78
N ALA A 53 4.18 -13.91 15.15
CA ALA A 53 4.24 -15.16 15.93
C ALA A 53 5.65 -15.24 16.55
N PRO A 54 5.83 -15.77 17.77
CA PRO A 54 7.14 -15.90 18.38
C PRO A 54 7.95 -16.98 17.64
N ARG A 55 8.55 -16.61 16.51
CA ARG A 55 9.57 -17.41 15.81
C ARG A 55 10.93 -17.22 16.49
N ALA A 56 10.95 -17.21 17.82
CA ALA A 56 12.15 -17.01 18.63
C ALA A 56 12.95 -18.30 18.85
N ALA A 57 12.47 -19.47 18.41
CA ALA A 57 13.02 -20.76 18.81
C ALA A 57 13.95 -21.46 17.78
N GLN A 58 14.30 -20.85 16.63
CA GLN A 58 15.10 -21.55 15.61
C GLN A 58 16.15 -20.68 14.89
N ILE A 59 16.85 -19.79 15.60
CA ILE A 59 18.06 -19.15 15.04
C ILE A 59 19.25 -19.54 15.93
N GLN A 60 20.18 -20.32 15.35
CA GLN A 60 21.51 -20.55 15.92
C GLN A 60 22.26 -19.21 15.97
N PRO A 61 23.06 -18.93 17.03
CA PRO A 61 23.77 -17.67 17.16
C PRO A 61 25.00 -17.63 16.26
N GLN A 62 24.81 -17.30 14.98
CA GLN A 62 25.90 -16.74 14.18
C GLN A 62 26.00 -15.27 14.54
N LYS A 63 26.79 -14.99 15.58
CA LYS A 63 27.12 -13.64 16.05
C LYS A 63 28.08 -12.99 15.05
N THR A 64 27.55 -12.44 13.98
CA THR A 64 28.25 -11.38 13.24
C THR A 64 27.67 -10.07 13.75
N LEU A 65 28.40 -9.41 14.67
CA LEU A 65 28.15 -8.04 15.09
C LEU A 65 28.46 -7.12 13.88
N LEU A 66 27.56 -7.12 12.91
CA LEU A 66 27.36 -5.94 12.08
C LEU A 66 26.32 -5.14 12.85
N GLU A 67 26.72 -4.02 13.44
CA GLU A 67 25.74 -2.99 13.77
C GLU A 67 24.96 -2.75 12.49
N GLU A 68 23.69 -3.16 12.46
CA GLU A 68 22.88 -2.83 11.31
C GLU A 68 22.77 -1.32 11.29
N GLU A 69 23.37 -0.74 10.26
CA GLU A 69 23.35 0.68 10.02
C GLU A 69 21.88 1.10 9.98
N LYS A 70 21.48 1.85 11.00
CA LYS A 70 20.11 2.33 11.12
C LYS A 70 19.90 3.34 10.01
N PHE A 71 18.74 3.26 9.36
CA PHE A 71 18.32 4.34 8.47
C PHE A 71 18.37 5.67 9.22
N SER A 72 18.85 6.70 8.55
CA SER A 72 18.78 8.08 8.99
C SER A 72 17.58 8.77 8.38
N GLN A 73 17.10 9.80 9.06
CA GLN A 73 16.01 10.62 8.55
C GLN A 73 16.39 11.29 7.21
N GLN A 74 17.65 11.72 7.08
CA GLN A 74 18.16 12.35 5.86
C GLN A 74 18.13 11.41 4.66
N GLU A 75 18.48 10.14 4.83
CA GLU A 75 18.40 9.15 3.74
C GLU A 75 16.97 8.98 3.24
N ILE A 76 15.98 8.91 4.13
CA ILE A 76 14.56 8.82 3.74
C ILE A 76 14.14 10.08 2.98
N GLU A 77 14.52 11.26 3.46
CA GLU A 77 14.24 12.54 2.79
C GLU A 77 14.84 12.60 1.39
N ASP A 78 16.10 12.19 1.25
CA ASP A 78 16.82 12.18 -0.02
C ASP A 78 16.18 11.19 -1.01
N ILE A 79 15.80 10.00 -0.56
CA ILE A 79 15.07 9.03 -1.39
C ILE A 79 13.75 9.64 -1.87
N LEU A 80 12.94 10.18 -0.98
CA LEU A 80 11.62 10.74 -1.32
C LEU A 80 11.70 11.98 -2.20
N LYS A 81 12.75 12.79 -2.07
CA LYS A 81 13.00 13.91 -2.98
C LYS A 81 13.25 13.43 -4.40
N ASN A 82 13.94 12.31 -4.54
CA ASN A 82 14.38 11.77 -5.83
C ASN A 82 13.39 10.77 -6.47
N ILE A 83 12.38 10.26 -5.74
CA ILE A 83 11.37 9.40 -6.40
C ILE A 83 10.57 10.19 -7.45
N PRO A 84 10.43 9.66 -8.68
CA PRO A 84 9.76 10.37 -9.77
C PRO A 84 8.24 10.43 -9.56
N ASN A 85 7.63 11.54 -9.94
CA ASN A 85 6.17 11.66 -9.97
C ASN A 85 5.59 10.95 -11.21
N GLY A 86 4.31 10.57 -11.17
CA GLY A 86 3.62 9.98 -12.32
C GLY A 86 3.99 8.52 -12.62
N LYS A 87 4.56 7.81 -11.64
CA LYS A 87 4.65 6.34 -11.69
C LYS A 87 3.30 5.74 -11.35
N ASP A 88 2.94 4.68 -12.06
CA ASP A 88 1.74 3.91 -11.74
C ASP A 88 1.84 3.34 -10.32
N PRO A 89 0.75 3.39 -9.53
CA PRO A 89 0.73 2.80 -8.20
C PRO A 89 0.82 1.27 -8.26
N GLY A 90 1.21 0.68 -7.12
CA GLY A 90 1.12 -0.75 -6.88
C GLY A 90 -0.33 -1.22 -6.74
N TYR A 91 -0.50 -2.46 -6.30
CA TYR A 91 -1.84 -3.05 -6.08
C TYR A 91 -2.64 -2.34 -4.97
N ASP A 92 -1.95 -1.61 -4.09
CA ASP A 92 -2.51 -0.84 -2.98
C ASP A 92 -3.08 0.52 -3.40
N GLY A 93 -2.83 0.96 -4.65
CA GLY A 93 -3.30 2.25 -5.17
C GLY A 93 -2.53 3.46 -4.63
N ILE A 94 -1.41 3.25 -3.92
CA ILE A 94 -0.59 4.32 -3.36
C ILE A 94 0.49 4.67 -4.37
N ASP A 95 0.41 5.87 -4.94
CA ASP A 95 1.44 6.38 -5.85
C ASP A 95 2.51 7.22 -5.11
N ASN A 96 3.55 7.62 -5.83
CA ASN A 96 4.66 8.39 -5.28
C ASN A 96 4.24 9.77 -4.76
N ILE A 97 3.12 10.34 -5.25
CA ILE A 97 2.61 11.63 -4.77
C ILE A 97 1.98 11.42 -3.39
N ILE A 98 1.16 10.38 -3.23
CA ILE A 98 0.54 10.03 -1.95
C ILE A 98 1.62 9.71 -0.91
N VAL A 99 2.68 8.97 -1.27
CA VAL A 99 3.79 8.69 -0.35
C VAL A 99 4.46 9.99 0.13
N LYS A 100 4.75 10.93 -0.76
CA LYS A 100 5.32 12.24 -0.38
C LYS A 100 4.39 13.03 0.53
N VAL A 101 3.08 13.00 0.28
CA VAL A 101 2.08 13.66 1.14
C VAL A 101 2.06 13.02 2.53
N ILE A 102 2.02 11.69 2.61
CA ILE A 102 2.06 10.96 3.89
C ILE A 102 3.33 11.33 4.68
N PHE A 103 4.48 11.35 4.01
CA PHE A 103 5.74 11.72 4.64
C PHE A 103 5.75 13.18 5.14
N ASN A 104 5.22 14.12 4.36
CA ASN A 104 5.10 15.51 4.79
C ASN A 104 4.17 15.67 6.01
N CYS A 105 3.15 14.81 6.15
CA CYS A 105 2.29 14.79 7.33
C CYS A 105 2.94 14.07 8.53
N PHE A 106 3.76 13.05 8.27
CA PHE A 106 4.35 12.16 9.28
C PHE A 106 5.81 11.86 8.96
N THR A 107 6.69 12.82 9.21
CA THR A 107 8.09 12.81 8.75
C THR A 107 8.89 11.62 9.28
N PHE A 108 8.58 11.12 10.48
CA PHE A 108 9.27 9.97 11.08
C PHE A 108 8.62 8.61 10.79
N LEU A 109 7.42 8.58 10.19
CA LEU A 109 6.66 7.34 10.01
C LEU A 109 7.41 6.29 9.21
N LEU A 110 8.01 6.70 8.08
CA LEU A 110 8.74 5.77 7.22
C LEU A 110 10.05 5.32 7.86
N LEU A 111 10.75 6.23 8.53
CA LEU A 111 11.97 5.89 9.27
C LEU A 111 11.67 4.83 10.35
N ASP A 112 10.66 5.05 11.18
CA ASP A 112 10.25 4.11 12.22
C ASP A 112 9.81 2.78 11.61
N PHE A 113 9.03 2.83 10.53
CA PHE A 113 8.54 1.65 9.83
C PHE A 113 9.68 0.77 9.30
N PHE A 114 10.63 1.35 8.55
CA PHE A 114 11.74 0.59 7.99
C PHE A 114 12.74 0.14 9.05
N THR A 115 12.97 0.96 10.08
CA THR A 115 13.77 0.57 11.26
C THR A 115 13.17 -0.67 11.92
N LYS A 116 11.85 -0.68 12.15
CA LYS A 116 11.16 -1.86 12.71
C LYS A 116 11.24 -3.07 11.79
N CYS A 117 11.17 -2.89 10.47
CA CYS A 117 11.34 -4.00 9.53
C CYS A 117 12.73 -4.65 9.66
N LEU A 118 13.79 -3.84 9.80
CA LEU A 118 15.16 -4.34 10.01
C LEU A 118 15.33 -5.00 11.38
N GLU A 119 14.88 -4.36 12.46
CA GLU A 119 14.94 -4.91 13.82
C GLU A 119 14.23 -6.27 13.92
N LEU A 120 13.07 -6.40 13.28
CA LEU A 120 12.25 -7.61 13.31
C LEU A 120 12.64 -8.64 12.22
N LYS A 121 13.54 -8.29 11.30
CA LYS A 121 13.86 -9.11 10.10
C LYS A 121 12.61 -9.48 9.30
N TYR A 122 11.63 -8.59 9.26
CA TYR A 122 10.33 -8.85 8.63
C TYR A 122 9.83 -7.61 7.91
N PHE A 123 9.57 -7.78 6.61
CA PHE A 123 8.80 -6.83 5.83
C PHE A 123 7.33 -7.27 5.79
N PRO A 124 6.36 -6.34 5.86
CA PRO A 124 4.95 -6.67 5.72
C PRO A 124 4.63 -7.38 4.42
N ASP A 125 3.70 -8.33 4.47
CA ASP A 125 3.24 -9.03 3.27
C ASP A 125 2.65 -8.08 2.20
N PRO A 126 1.95 -6.99 2.55
CA PRO A 126 1.54 -5.98 1.58
C PRO A 126 2.66 -5.51 0.66
N LEU A 127 3.85 -5.20 1.19
CA LEU A 127 4.97 -4.69 0.39
C LEU A 127 5.55 -5.72 -0.60
N LYS A 128 5.21 -7.01 -0.43
CA LYS A 128 5.71 -8.11 -1.25
C LYS A 128 4.78 -8.43 -2.44
N ILE A 129 3.55 -7.89 -2.44
CA ILE A 129 2.56 -8.19 -3.47
C ILE A 129 2.80 -7.29 -4.68
N GLY A 130 2.93 -7.90 -5.87
CA GLY A 130 3.06 -7.17 -7.14
C GLY A 130 1.78 -7.19 -7.97
N LEU A 131 1.39 -6.05 -8.53
CA LEU A 131 0.34 -5.93 -9.54
C LEU A 131 0.90 -6.26 -10.92
N VAL A 132 0.40 -7.34 -11.54
CA VAL A 132 0.83 -7.73 -12.89
C VAL A 132 0.00 -6.98 -13.94
N LYS A 133 0.66 -6.16 -14.76
CA LYS A 133 0.11 -5.53 -15.95
C LYS A 133 0.69 -6.16 -17.21
N LEU A 134 -0.15 -6.39 -18.21
CA LEU A 134 0.24 -6.93 -19.51
C LEU A 134 0.40 -5.80 -20.53
N PHE A 135 1.58 -5.69 -21.14
CA PHE A 135 1.85 -4.72 -22.20
C PHE A 135 1.93 -5.42 -23.55
N HIS A 136 1.14 -4.96 -24.52
CA HIS A 136 1.15 -5.50 -25.87
C HIS A 136 2.46 -5.16 -26.59
N LYS A 137 3.05 -6.15 -27.29
CA LYS A 137 4.22 -5.96 -28.14
C LYS A 137 3.80 -5.34 -29.46
N THR A 138 4.42 -4.23 -29.85
CA THR A 138 4.17 -3.58 -31.14
C THR A 138 4.32 -4.56 -32.32
N GLY A 139 3.35 -4.56 -33.23
CA GLY A 139 3.36 -5.40 -34.44
C GLY A 139 3.10 -6.89 -34.20
N LYS A 140 2.57 -7.27 -33.05
CA LYS A 140 2.11 -8.65 -32.77
C LYS A 140 0.58 -8.73 -32.75
N ASP A 141 0.07 -9.95 -32.90
CA ASP A 141 -1.36 -10.24 -32.89
C ASP A 141 -1.95 -10.10 -31.49
N GLU A 142 -2.98 -9.27 -31.33
CA GLU A 142 -3.61 -8.97 -30.03
C GLU A 142 -4.33 -10.16 -29.40
N HIS A 143 -4.71 -11.16 -30.21
CA HIS A 143 -5.40 -12.36 -29.73
C HIS A 143 -4.45 -13.45 -29.21
N SER A 144 -3.15 -13.30 -29.44
CA SER A 144 -2.14 -14.25 -28.97
C SER A 144 -1.56 -13.84 -27.62
N ILE A 145 -1.64 -14.73 -26.62
CA ILE A 145 -1.07 -14.49 -25.26
C ILE A 145 0.44 -14.20 -25.34
N LYS A 146 1.15 -14.79 -26.31
CA LYS A 146 2.60 -14.58 -26.52
C LYS A 146 2.93 -13.14 -26.96
N SER A 147 1.95 -12.37 -27.41
CA SER A 147 2.08 -10.98 -27.83
C SER A 147 2.18 -10.00 -26.67
N TYR A 148 1.96 -10.43 -25.43
CA TYR A 148 2.06 -9.56 -24.26
C TYR A 148 3.35 -9.77 -23.48
N ARG A 149 3.78 -8.74 -22.74
CA ARG A 149 4.86 -8.78 -21.75
C ARG A 149 4.27 -8.50 -20.38
N PRO A 150 4.40 -9.41 -19.40
CA PRO A 150 4.04 -9.10 -18.03
C PRO A 150 5.06 -8.15 -17.41
N ILE A 151 4.57 -7.12 -16.72
CA ILE A 151 5.34 -6.24 -15.85
C ILE A 151 4.69 -6.29 -14.47
N SER A 152 5.48 -6.47 -13.42
CA SER A 152 5.00 -6.44 -12.04
C SER A 152 5.30 -5.09 -11.41
N LEU A 153 4.26 -4.34 -11.07
CA LEU A 153 4.35 -3.09 -10.30
C LEU A 153 4.32 -3.44 -8.81
N ARG A 154 5.26 -2.90 -8.03
CA ARG A 154 5.30 -3.10 -6.57
C ARG A 154 4.78 -1.84 -5.86
N PRO A 155 4.28 -1.98 -4.62
CA PRO A 155 4.12 -0.84 -3.72
C PRO A 155 5.37 0.04 -3.70
N THR A 156 5.17 1.34 -3.60
CA THR A 156 6.28 2.32 -3.54
C THR A 156 7.05 2.21 -2.23
N LEU A 157 6.37 1.79 -1.15
CA LEU A 157 6.92 1.63 0.19
C LEU A 157 7.56 0.25 0.40
#